data_AF-A0A961NJY4-F1
#
_entry.id   AF-A0A961NJY4-F1
#
_cell.length_a   1.000
_cell.length_b   1.000
_cell.length_c   1.000
_cell.angle_alpha   90.00
_cell.angle_beta   90.00
_cell.angle_gamma   90.00
#
_symmetry.space_group_name_H-M   'P 1'
#
loop_
_entity.id
_entity.type
_entity.pdbx_description
1 polymer ?
#
loop_
_entity_poly.entity_id
_entity_poly.type
_entity_poly.pdbx_seq_one_letter_code
_entity_poly.pdbx_strand_id
1 'polypeptide(L)'
;FSGFELIRENVLRDGLQVTRVTIRGNARIRHGGVDIRASRMAIEDGRFGTLVGSVQVHDLESGTRIYGANATYNRDEQIVHLVGDPYMVVPGEGNRAPALVSTTRMTRDLAEKKSILDGDVRIRQDTWSLIGDRGEYTDENDTIVLEANPVILGLEQFMIGQRLVYEVNNRTIRLDGRVVHISRTAPASGEPRANISEDPPSLEQFARRPGQPTEREPGEPGDGKSVLSADQVVYRFPAGAEVRTRVQGEVLLTRGGFRLTAAYLDAIGQDFGTIRTAGGVDMRDSGERVRVVSNQMLYDRNRARMRLEGLPVPFIEFYAQDAEIAAAPPQATLYGSVIERDFESRETLARGNVRIVREAYEASAETARYDEEAGIVLMQGNAALFDGRNRIQCEKIFFYPDENRILLHRNIRGTVGFYFGPVPGRGAEDAGA
;
A
#
# COMPACT_ATOMS: atom_id res chain seq x y z
N PHE A 1 -52.11 0.34 9.89
CA PHE A 1 -51.87 -0.25 8.57
C PHE A 1 -52.87 0.31 7.57
N SER A 2 -52.57 0.29 6.27
CA SER A 2 -53.47 0.74 5.18
C SER A 2 -53.29 -0.14 3.93
N GLY A 3 -54.33 -0.27 3.09
CA GLY A 3 -54.31 -0.99 1.81
C GLY A 3 -55.67 -0.89 1.11
N PHE A 4 -55.78 -1.45 -0.10
CA PHE A 4 -57.03 -1.40 -0.89
C PHE A 4 -58.10 -2.39 -0.41
N GLU A 5 -57.68 -3.57 0.06
CA GLU A 5 -58.59 -4.61 0.55
C GLU A 5 -58.10 -5.10 1.92
N LEU A 6 -59.05 -5.27 2.87
CA LEU A 6 -58.79 -5.81 4.20
C LEU A 6 -59.70 -7.00 4.45
N ILE A 7 -59.09 -8.16 4.72
CA ILE A 7 -59.77 -9.43 4.99
C ILE A 7 -59.44 -9.84 6.42
N ARG A 8 -60.46 -10.23 7.20
CA ARG A 8 -60.29 -10.78 8.55
C ARG A 8 -60.82 -12.20 8.60
N GLU A 9 -60.02 -13.12 9.12
CA GLU A 9 -60.38 -14.52 9.25
C GLU A 9 -59.80 -15.11 10.54
N ASN A 10 -60.46 -16.13 11.09
CA ASN A 10 -59.93 -16.92 12.20
C ASN A 10 -59.13 -18.10 11.65
N VAL A 11 -57.88 -18.25 12.08
CA VAL A 11 -57.00 -19.34 11.66
C VAL A 11 -56.45 -20.06 12.88
N LEU A 12 -56.06 -21.32 12.70
CA LEU A 12 -55.38 -22.09 13.74
C LEU A 12 -53.87 -21.91 13.61
N ARG A 13 -53.22 -21.52 14.70
CA ARG A 13 -51.76 -21.48 14.83
C ARG A 13 -51.38 -22.16 16.13
N ASP A 14 -50.50 -23.17 16.05
CA ASP A 14 -50.06 -23.98 17.20
C ASP A 14 -51.24 -24.55 18.04
N GLY A 15 -52.34 -24.89 17.37
CA GLY A 15 -53.57 -25.41 18.00
C GLY A 15 -54.50 -24.36 18.62
N LEU A 16 -54.13 -23.07 18.60
CA LEU A 16 -54.94 -21.96 19.12
C LEU A 16 -55.59 -21.16 17.99
N GLN A 17 -56.82 -20.70 18.23
CA GLN A 17 -57.54 -19.85 17.29
C GLN A 17 -57.03 -18.41 17.40
N VAL A 18 -56.48 -17.89 16.30
CA VAL A 18 -55.94 -16.53 16.21
C VAL A 18 -56.60 -15.77 15.07
N THR A 19 -56.69 -14.45 15.21
CA THR A 19 -57.18 -13.57 14.15
C THR A 19 -56.04 -13.30 13.15
N ARG A 20 -56.30 -13.54 11.87
CA ARG A 20 -55.44 -13.12 10.76
C ARG A 20 -56.09 -11.97 10.01
N VAL A 21 -55.34 -10.90 9.83
CA VAL A 21 -55.71 -9.74 9.01
C VAL A 21 -54.85 -9.75 7.76
N THR A 22 -55.46 -9.97 6.59
CA THR A 22 -54.79 -9.85 5.29
C THR A 22 -55.10 -8.50 4.68
N ILE A 23 -54.06 -7.79 4.25
CA ILE A 23 -54.14 -6.50 3.55
C ILE A 23 -53.57 -6.69 2.16
N ARG A 24 -54.30 -6.28 1.12
CA ARG A 24 -53.85 -6.38 -0.27
C ARG A 24 -53.84 -5.02 -0.95
N GLY A 25 -52.93 -4.91 -1.91
CA GLY A 25 -52.79 -3.74 -2.77
C GLY A 25 -52.18 -2.57 -2.01
N ASN A 26 -50.85 -2.46 -2.09
CA ASN A 26 -50.04 -1.46 -1.39
C ASN A 26 -50.24 -1.48 0.13
N ALA A 27 -50.19 -2.68 0.72
CA ALA A 27 -50.24 -2.86 2.16
C ALA A 27 -49.07 -2.11 2.81
N ARG A 28 -49.37 -1.34 3.88
CA ARG A 28 -48.38 -0.54 4.61
C ARG A 28 -48.52 -0.71 6.11
N ILE A 29 -47.38 -0.87 6.79
CA ILE A 29 -47.20 -0.77 8.24
C ILE A 29 -46.22 0.38 8.51
N ARG A 30 -46.45 1.14 9.58
CA ARG A 30 -45.49 2.12 10.09
C ARG A 30 -45.13 1.76 11.51
N HIS A 31 -43.84 1.61 11.80
CA HIS A 31 -43.31 1.21 13.10
C HIS A 31 -42.06 2.04 13.41
N GLY A 32 -42.06 2.82 14.50
CA GLY A 32 -40.83 3.48 14.99
C GLY A 32 -40.12 4.36 13.96
N GLY A 33 -40.85 5.09 13.11
CA GLY A 33 -40.24 5.88 12.03
C GLY A 33 -39.92 5.10 10.75
N VAL A 34 -40.10 3.77 10.74
CA VAL A 34 -39.89 2.93 9.56
C VAL A 34 -41.21 2.65 8.85
N ASP A 35 -41.19 2.80 7.53
CA ASP A 35 -42.27 2.43 6.61
C ASP A 35 -42.02 1.04 6.02
N ILE A 36 -42.89 0.09 6.30
CA ILE A 36 -42.85 -1.26 5.71
C ILE A 36 -44.00 -1.41 4.71
N ARG A 37 -43.71 -1.80 3.47
CA ARG A 37 -44.69 -1.93 2.38
C ARG A 37 -44.57 -3.27 1.68
N ALA A 38 -45.67 -3.78 1.13
CA ALA A 38 -45.72 -4.96 0.28
C ALA A 38 -47.01 -4.97 -0.56
N SER A 39 -47.06 -5.78 -1.61
CA SER A 39 -48.27 -6.04 -2.38
C SER A 39 -49.34 -6.72 -1.52
N ARG A 40 -48.92 -7.65 -0.64
CA ARG A 40 -49.80 -8.32 0.32
C ARG A 40 -49.09 -8.48 1.67
N MET A 41 -49.83 -8.21 2.75
CA MET A 41 -49.41 -8.52 4.11
C MET A 41 -50.47 -9.40 4.79
N ALA A 42 -50.06 -10.45 5.48
CA ALA A 42 -50.91 -11.21 6.39
C ALA A 42 -50.37 -11.06 7.81
N ILE A 43 -51.16 -10.49 8.72
CA ILE A 43 -50.77 -10.22 10.10
C ILE A 43 -51.59 -11.13 11.03
N GLU A 44 -50.91 -11.94 11.81
CA GLU A 44 -51.51 -12.87 12.78
C GLU A 44 -51.29 -12.38 14.20
N ASP A 45 -52.34 -12.47 15.02
CA ASP A 45 -52.38 -12.00 16.42
C ASP A 45 -51.96 -10.53 16.60
N GLY A 46 -51.98 -9.75 15.52
CA GLY A 46 -51.48 -8.36 15.52
C GLY A 46 -49.96 -8.22 15.69
N ARG A 47 -49.21 -9.34 15.66
CA ARG A 47 -47.78 -9.41 15.98
C ARG A 47 -46.92 -9.92 14.83
N PHE A 48 -47.37 -10.98 14.15
CA PHE A 48 -46.55 -11.68 13.16
C PHE A 48 -47.04 -11.39 11.75
N GLY A 49 -46.20 -10.74 10.95
CA GLY A 49 -46.48 -10.40 9.55
C GLY A 49 -45.78 -11.34 8.58
N THR A 50 -46.50 -11.81 7.56
CA THR A 50 -45.93 -12.36 6.32
C THR A 50 -46.15 -11.35 5.20
N LEU A 51 -45.07 -10.94 4.52
CA LEU A 51 -45.06 -9.92 3.48
C LEU A 51 -44.64 -10.53 2.15
N VAL A 52 -45.44 -10.30 1.10
CA VAL A 52 -45.22 -10.91 -0.22
C VAL A 52 -45.42 -9.87 -1.32
N GLY A 53 -44.50 -9.89 -2.30
CA GLY A 53 -44.53 -9.08 -3.51
C GLY A 53 -44.05 -7.65 -3.24
N SER A 54 -42.92 -7.27 -3.84
CA SER A 54 -42.36 -5.92 -3.75
C SER A 54 -42.27 -5.39 -2.31
N VAL A 55 -41.67 -6.17 -1.42
CA VAL A 55 -41.45 -5.76 -0.03
C VAL A 55 -40.48 -4.59 -0.01
N GLN A 56 -40.81 -3.55 0.74
CA GLN A 56 -39.97 -2.37 0.95
C GLN A 56 -39.92 -2.05 2.44
N VAL A 57 -38.73 -1.82 2.98
CA VAL A 57 -38.50 -1.27 4.32
C VAL A 57 -37.78 0.05 4.13
N HIS A 58 -38.37 1.16 4.57
CA HIS A 58 -37.80 2.50 4.41
C HIS A 58 -37.68 3.16 5.77
N ASP A 59 -36.45 3.35 6.22
CA ASP A 59 -36.15 4.16 7.39
C ASP A 59 -36.27 5.63 7.01
N LEU A 60 -37.19 6.36 7.67
CA LEU A 60 -37.47 7.76 7.31
C LEU A 60 -36.43 8.73 7.88
N GLU A 61 -35.61 8.29 8.85
CA GLU A 61 -34.59 9.12 9.48
C GLU A 61 -33.27 9.02 8.72
N SER A 62 -32.76 7.81 8.50
CA SER A 62 -31.52 7.60 7.73
C SER A 62 -31.75 7.67 6.22
N GLY A 63 -32.99 7.47 5.76
CA GLY A 63 -33.31 7.37 4.33
C GLY A 63 -32.93 6.02 3.70
N THR A 64 -32.43 5.07 4.50
CA THR A 64 -32.08 3.72 4.05
C THR A 64 -33.30 2.96 3.56
N ARG A 65 -33.16 2.28 2.42
CA ARG A 65 -34.24 1.52 1.78
C ARG A 65 -33.81 0.10 1.51
N ILE A 66 -34.58 -0.87 1.97
CA ILE A 66 -34.38 -2.29 1.74
C ILE A 66 -35.54 -2.81 0.90
N TYR A 67 -35.23 -3.63 -0.09
CA TYR A 67 -36.17 -4.21 -1.02
C TYR A 67 -36.01 -5.73 -1.05
N GLY A 68 -37.11 -6.46 -1.19
CA GLY A 68 -37.09 -7.91 -1.30
C GLY A 68 -38.38 -8.47 -1.90
N ALA A 69 -38.36 -9.73 -2.30
CA ALA A 69 -39.55 -10.41 -2.82
C ALA A 69 -40.51 -10.81 -1.69
N ASN A 70 -39.95 -11.34 -0.59
CA ASN A 70 -40.69 -11.85 0.55
C ASN A 70 -40.02 -11.42 1.85
N ALA A 71 -40.82 -11.23 2.90
CA ALA A 71 -40.31 -11.03 4.25
C ALA A 71 -41.24 -11.58 5.32
N THR A 72 -40.69 -11.82 6.51
CA THR A 72 -41.46 -11.95 7.74
C THR A 72 -41.18 -10.75 8.64
N TYR A 73 -42.15 -10.38 9.46
CA TYR A 73 -42.08 -9.27 10.39
C TYR A 73 -42.55 -9.73 11.77
N ASN A 74 -41.75 -9.46 12.79
CA ASN A 74 -42.14 -9.65 14.18
C ASN A 74 -42.24 -8.28 14.85
N ARG A 75 -43.45 -7.92 15.30
CA ARG A 75 -43.71 -6.64 15.95
C ARG A 75 -43.07 -6.52 17.33
N ASP A 76 -43.04 -7.61 18.09
CA ASP A 76 -42.57 -7.61 19.48
C ASP A 76 -41.04 -7.51 19.51
N GLU A 77 -40.37 -8.26 18.62
CA GLU A 77 -38.92 -8.21 18.45
C GLU A 77 -38.46 -7.01 17.61
N GLN A 78 -39.37 -6.39 16.85
CA GLN A 78 -39.08 -5.32 15.89
C GLN A 78 -38.09 -5.75 14.80
N ILE A 79 -38.23 -6.99 14.31
CA ILE A 79 -37.35 -7.58 13.31
C ILE A 79 -38.10 -7.81 12.00
N VAL A 80 -37.44 -7.53 10.87
CA VAL A 80 -37.86 -7.92 9.52
C VAL A 80 -36.83 -8.87 8.91
N HIS A 81 -37.22 -10.09 8.56
CA HIS A 81 -36.37 -11.03 7.82
C HIS A 81 -36.76 -11.03 6.34
N LEU A 82 -35.84 -10.66 5.46
CA LEU A 82 -36.04 -10.62 4.02
C LEU A 82 -35.28 -11.76 3.34
N VAL A 83 -35.92 -12.39 2.36
CA VAL A 83 -35.36 -13.50 1.57
C VAL A 83 -35.65 -13.33 0.08
N GLY A 84 -34.88 -14.04 -0.74
CA GLY A 84 -34.98 -13.97 -2.20
C GLY A 84 -34.21 -12.77 -2.75
N ASP A 85 -32.92 -12.75 -2.47
CA ASP A 85 -31.94 -11.76 -2.94
C ASP A 85 -32.32 -10.31 -2.60
N PRO A 86 -32.54 -9.99 -1.31
CA PRO A 86 -32.80 -8.63 -0.90
C PRO A 86 -31.64 -7.70 -1.28
N TYR A 87 -32.00 -6.45 -1.60
CA TYR A 87 -31.04 -5.38 -1.82
C TYR A 87 -31.38 -4.15 -0.99
N MET A 88 -30.35 -3.47 -0.51
CA MET A 88 -30.42 -2.26 0.31
C MET A 88 -29.72 -1.12 -0.42
N VAL A 89 -30.33 0.06 -0.32
CA VAL A 89 -29.83 1.33 -0.83
C VAL A 89 -29.52 2.18 0.39
N VAL A 90 -28.23 2.40 0.64
CA VAL A 90 -27.76 3.33 1.67
C VAL A 90 -27.52 4.68 0.98
N PRO A 91 -28.24 5.74 1.36
CA PRO A 91 -28.07 7.05 0.73
C PRO A 91 -26.65 7.57 0.94
N GLY A 92 -26.09 8.19 -0.09
CA GLY A 92 -24.87 8.96 0.05
C GLY A 92 -25.19 10.40 0.43
N GLU A 93 -24.31 11.06 1.20
CA GLU A 93 -24.45 12.49 1.46
C GLU A 93 -24.17 13.36 0.22
N GLY A 94 -24.98 14.41 0.04
CA GLY A 94 -24.85 15.39 -1.04
C GLY A 94 -25.14 14.81 -2.42
N ASN A 95 -24.27 15.08 -3.40
CA ASN A 95 -24.42 14.61 -4.79
C ASN A 95 -23.84 13.20 -5.03
N ARG A 96 -23.59 12.42 -3.97
CA ARG A 96 -22.93 11.11 -4.11
C ARG A 96 -23.91 10.01 -4.52
N ALA A 97 -23.44 9.09 -5.37
CA ALA A 97 -24.17 7.86 -5.65
C ALA A 97 -24.36 7.05 -4.35
N PRO A 98 -25.55 6.46 -4.14
CA PRO A 98 -25.81 5.60 -2.98
C PRO A 98 -24.95 4.33 -3.03
N ALA A 99 -24.69 3.74 -1.87
CA ALA A 99 -24.13 2.40 -1.80
C ALA A 99 -25.25 1.38 -2.04
N LEU A 100 -25.03 0.45 -2.96
CA LEU A 100 -25.95 -0.64 -3.25
C LEU A 100 -25.42 -1.93 -2.63
N VAL A 101 -26.18 -2.49 -1.70
CA VAL A 101 -25.81 -3.71 -0.96
C VAL A 101 -26.78 -4.82 -1.34
N SER A 102 -26.30 -5.98 -1.77
CA SER A 102 -27.12 -7.16 -2.03
C SER A 102 -26.61 -8.36 -1.26
N THR A 103 -27.48 -9.29 -0.90
CA THR A 103 -27.16 -10.53 -0.16
C THR A 103 -28.27 -11.56 -0.40
N THR A 104 -28.04 -12.82 -0.07
CA THR A 104 -29.05 -13.88 -0.16
C THR A 104 -30.16 -13.72 0.89
N ARG A 105 -29.81 -13.29 2.11
CA ARG A 105 -30.73 -13.07 3.23
C ARG A 105 -30.35 -11.82 4.00
N MET A 106 -31.35 -11.07 4.45
CA MET A 106 -31.14 -9.86 5.24
C MET A 106 -32.08 -9.85 6.44
N THR A 107 -31.54 -9.55 7.61
CA THR A 107 -32.33 -9.31 8.82
C THR A 107 -32.18 -7.85 9.21
N ARG A 108 -33.28 -7.10 9.27
CA ARG A 108 -33.31 -5.72 9.75
C ARG A 108 -33.89 -5.67 11.15
N ASP A 109 -33.08 -5.23 12.10
CA ASP A 109 -33.53 -4.79 13.41
C ASP A 109 -33.96 -3.32 13.30
N LEU A 110 -35.24 -3.05 13.57
CA LEU A 110 -35.83 -1.71 13.48
C LEU A 110 -35.51 -0.84 14.71
N ALA A 111 -35.26 -1.46 15.87
CA ALA A 111 -34.96 -0.76 17.10
C ALA A 111 -33.49 -0.33 17.15
N GLU A 112 -32.58 -1.25 16.79
CA GLU A 112 -31.14 -1.00 16.73
C GLU A 112 -30.71 -0.29 15.43
N LYS A 113 -31.61 -0.16 14.46
CA LYS A 113 -31.33 0.39 13.12
C LYS A 113 -30.13 -0.30 12.47
N LYS A 114 -30.18 -1.63 12.47
CA LYS A 114 -29.07 -2.49 12.10
C LYS A 114 -29.53 -3.57 11.12
N SER A 115 -28.74 -3.81 10.08
CA SER A 115 -29.01 -4.84 9.07
C SER A 115 -27.92 -5.90 9.09
N ILE A 116 -28.28 -7.15 9.34
CA ILE A 116 -27.41 -8.31 9.19
C ILE A 116 -27.55 -8.86 7.77
N LEU A 117 -26.42 -9.06 7.10
CA LEU A 117 -26.27 -9.53 5.73
C LEU A 117 -25.67 -10.95 5.75
N ASP A 118 -26.33 -11.93 5.15
CA ASP A 118 -25.92 -13.33 5.23
C ASP A 118 -26.04 -14.06 3.87
N GLY A 119 -24.88 -14.45 3.32
CA GLY A 119 -24.70 -15.11 2.03
C GLY A 119 -24.48 -14.12 0.88
N ASP A 120 -23.40 -14.33 0.11
CA ASP A 120 -23.04 -13.57 -1.11
C ASP A 120 -23.27 -12.05 -1.01
N VAL A 121 -22.66 -11.45 0.02
CA VAL A 121 -22.77 -10.01 0.27
C VAL A 121 -21.95 -9.27 -0.77
N ARG A 122 -22.61 -8.42 -1.55
CA ARG A 122 -21.97 -7.57 -2.56
C ARG A 122 -22.34 -6.12 -2.33
N ILE A 123 -21.34 -5.25 -2.26
CA ILE A 123 -21.51 -3.81 -2.11
C ILE A 123 -20.92 -3.15 -3.36
N ARG A 124 -21.72 -2.31 -4.02
CA ARG A 124 -21.28 -1.54 -5.19
C ARG A 124 -21.44 -0.06 -4.94
N GLN A 125 -20.35 0.68 -5.17
CA GLN A 125 -20.36 2.14 -5.17
C GLN A 125 -19.20 2.65 -6.02
N ASP A 126 -19.49 3.60 -6.90
CA ASP A 126 -18.52 4.19 -7.83
C ASP A 126 -17.80 3.10 -8.66
N THR A 127 -16.46 3.01 -8.58
CA THR A 127 -15.61 2.08 -9.36
C THR A 127 -15.19 0.83 -8.60
N TRP A 128 -15.76 0.58 -7.41
CA TRP A 128 -15.32 -0.49 -6.52
C TRP A 128 -16.47 -1.45 -6.22
N SER A 129 -16.13 -2.73 -6.11
CA SER A 129 -17.03 -3.76 -5.58
C SER A 129 -16.41 -4.39 -4.35
N LEU A 130 -17.17 -4.47 -3.27
CA LEU A 130 -16.79 -5.19 -2.05
C LEU A 130 -17.59 -6.50 -2.02
N ILE A 131 -16.93 -7.59 -1.70
CA ILE A 131 -17.52 -8.93 -1.68
C ILE A 131 -17.19 -9.58 -0.34
N GLY A 132 -18.16 -10.23 0.28
CA GLY A 132 -17.98 -11.02 1.49
C GLY A 132 -19.09 -12.05 1.65
N ASP A 133 -18.95 -12.96 2.60
CA ASP A 133 -20.00 -13.96 2.90
C ASP A 133 -21.01 -13.43 3.91
N ARG A 134 -20.55 -12.62 4.87
CA ARG A 134 -21.38 -12.01 5.91
C ARG A 134 -21.01 -10.56 6.14
N GLY A 135 -21.99 -9.79 6.58
CA GLY A 135 -21.76 -8.42 6.97
C GLY A 135 -22.85 -7.83 7.84
N GLU A 136 -22.58 -6.61 8.27
CA GLU A 136 -23.46 -5.82 9.13
C GLU A 136 -23.45 -4.38 8.64
N TYR A 137 -24.62 -3.75 8.57
CA TYR A 137 -24.76 -2.32 8.36
C TYR A 137 -25.42 -1.67 9.57
N THR A 138 -24.91 -0.52 10.00
CA THR A 138 -25.50 0.30 11.06
C THR A 138 -25.79 1.72 10.56
N ASP A 139 -27.01 2.19 10.82
CA ASP A 139 -27.43 3.53 10.42
C ASP A 139 -26.72 4.63 11.22
N GLU A 140 -26.38 4.38 12.49
CA GLU A 140 -25.79 5.38 13.40
C GLU A 140 -24.52 6.01 12.82
N ASN A 141 -23.68 5.21 12.16
CA ASN A 141 -22.39 5.63 11.64
C ASN A 141 -22.24 5.38 10.12
N ASP A 142 -23.33 5.05 9.44
CA ASP A 142 -23.35 4.63 8.03
C ASP A 142 -22.21 3.67 7.68
N THR A 143 -22.04 2.66 8.53
CA THR A 143 -20.89 1.76 8.50
C THR A 143 -21.32 0.39 8.07
N ILE A 144 -20.63 -0.16 7.07
CA ILE A 144 -20.76 -1.55 6.66
C ILE A 144 -19.51 -2.32 7.09
N VAL A 145 -19.68 -3.39 7.85
CA VAL A 145 -18.60 -4.29 8.25
C VAL A 145 -18.77 -5.61 7.51
N LEU A 146 -17.72 -6.08 6.85
CA LEU A 146 -17.64 -7.43 6.30
C LEU A 146 -16.58 -8.24 7.04
N GLU A 147 -16.90 -9.49 7.32
CA GLU A 147 -15.99 -10.43 7.99
C GLU A 147 -15.72 -11.66 7.11
N ALA A 148 -14.88 -12.57 7.59
CA ALA A 148 -14.58 -13.85 6.95
C ALA A 148 -13.96 -13.72 5.55
N ASN A 149 -12.89 -12.95 5.46
CA ASN A 149 -12.07 -12.76 4.27
C ASN A 149 -12.74 -11.96 3.13
N PRO A 150 -13.16 -10.70 3.39
CA PRO A 150 -13.72 -9.85 2.35
C PRO A 150 -12.71 -9.53 1.25
N VAL A 151 -13.24 -9.29 0.06
CA VAL A 151 -12.49 -8.97 -1.15
C VAL A 151 -12.93 -7.60 -1.67
N ILE A 152 -11.97 -6.77 -2.03
CA ILE A 152 -12.19 -5.54 -2.79
C ILE A 152 -11.76 -5.80 -4.22
N LEU A 153 -12.63 -5.51 -5.19
CA LEU A 153 -12.35 -5.56 -6.62
C LEU A 153 -12.41 -4.15 -7.22
N GLY A 154 -11.36 -3.79 -7.96
CA GLY A 154 -11.28 -2.62 -8.82
C GLY A 154 -10.84 -2.99 -10.24
N LEU A 155 -10.68 -1.99 -11.11
CA LEU A 155 -10.48 -2.18 -12.56
C LEU A 155 -9.25 -3.02 -12.94
N GLU A 156 -8.17 -3.02 -12.14
CA GLU A 156 -6.92 -3.79 -12.38
C GLU A 156 -6.26 -4.24 -11.06
N GLN A 157 -7.08 -4.34 -10.01
CA GLN A 157 -6.59 -4.63 -8.68
C GLN A 157 -7.61 -5.41 -7.87
N PHE A 158 -7.10 -6.26 -6.99
CA PHE A 158 -7.91 -6.87 -5.96
C PHE A 158 -7.16 -6.90 -4.64
N MET A 159 -7.94 -6.84 -3.56
CA MET A 159 -7.41 -6.91 -2.20
C MET A 159 -8.20 -7.88 -1.37
N ILE A 160 -7.51 -8.57 -0.48
CA ILE A 160 -8.10 -9.50 0.48
C ILE A 160 -7.53 -9.16 1.85
N GLY A 161 -8.37 -9.22 2.88
CA GLY A 161 -7.98 -9.13 4.29
C GLY A 161 -8.98 -9.90 5.13
N GLN A 162 -8.86 -9.91 6.45
CA GLN A 162 -9.75 -10.66 7.34
C GLN A 162 -11.04 -9.92 7.69
N ARG A 163 -10.98 -8.59 7.80
CA ARG A 163 -12.12 -7.73 8.13
C ARG A 163 -12.08 -6.45 7.31
N LEU A 164 -13.22 -6.05 6.78
CA LEU A 164 -13.40 -4.80 6.04
C LEU A 164 -14.40 -3.92 6.79
N VAL A 165 -14.07 -2.65 6.95
CA VAL A 165 -14.97 -1.62 7.46
C VAL A 165 -15.11 -0.54 6.39
N TYR A 166 -16.33 -0.30 5.95
CA TYR A 166 -16.65 0.74 4.99
C TYR A 166 -17.55 1.80 5.62
N GLU A 167 -17.01 3.00 5.82
CA GLU A 167 -17.75 4.16 6.29
C GLU A 167 -18.26 4.94 5.06
N VAL A 168 -19.55 4.79 4.76
CA VAL A 168 -20.14 5.26 3.49
C VAL A 168 -19.98 6.76 3.34
N ASN A 169 -20.33 7.52 4.39
CA ASN A 169 -20.32 8.98 4.38
C ASN A 169 -18.93 9.58 4.65
N ASN A 170 -18.11 8.97 5.50
CA ASN A 170 -16.71 9.38 5.71
C ASN A 170 -15.77 8.99 4.58
N ARG A 171 -16.26 8.25 3.58
CA ARG A 171 -15.52 7.86 2.37
C ARG A 171 -14.22 7.13 2.73
N THR A 172 -14.32 6.23 3.69
CA THR A 172 -13.17 5.49 4.20
C THR A 172 -13.42 3.99 4.08
N ILE A 173 -12.52 3.29 3.42
CA ILE A 173 -12.48 1.81 3.41
C ILE A 173 -11.25 1.39 4.20
N ARG A 174 -11.43 0.58 5.23
CA ARG A 174 -10.36 -0.01 6.01
C ARG A 174 -10.42 -1.52 5.89
N LEU A 175 -9.27 -2.13 5.62
CA LEU A 175 -9.09 -3.57 5.51
C LEU A 175 -8.02 -3.99 6.52
N ASP A 176 -8.35 -4.95 7.38
CA ASP A 176 -7.51 -5.42 8.48
C ASP A 176 -7.17 -6.90 8.34
N GLY A 177 -6.02 -7.28 8.91
CA GLY A 177 -5.61 -8.66 9.13
C GLY A 177 -5.02 -9.30 7.88
N ARG A 178 -3.67 -9.34 7.81
CA ARG A 178 -2.90 -9.93 6.71
C ARG A 178 -3.44 -9.54 5.34
N VAL A 179 -3.50 -8.24 5.11
CA VAL A 179 -3.92 -7.68 3.83
C VAL A 179 -2.96 -8.13 2.74
N VAL A 180 -3.51 -8.58 1.62
CA VAL A 180 -2.78 -8.82 0.37
C VAL A 180 -3.47 -8.03 -0.72
N HIS A 181 -2.72 -7.13 -1.35
CA HIS A 181 -3.14 -6.33 -2.50
C HIS A 181 -2.33 -6.75 -3.71
N ILE A 182 -3.03 -7.16 -4.76
CA ILE A 182 -2.42 -7.50 -6.04
C ILE A 182 -2.94 -6.49 -7.06
N SER A 183 -2.01 -5.87 -7.78
CA SER A 183 -2.33 -4.95 -8.86
C SER A 183 -1.48 -5.25 -10.09
N ARG A 184 -2.06 -5.00 -11.26
CA ARG A 184 -1.29 -4.92 -12.50
C ARG A 184 -1.06 -3.47 -12.81
N THR A 185 0.20 -3.06 -12.84
CA THR A 185 0.55 -1.80 -13.48
C THR A 185 0.67 -2.10 -14.96
N ALA A 186 -0.12 -1.42 -15.80
CA ALA A 186 0.21 -1.37 -17.22
C ALA A 186 1.68 -0.92 -17.32
N PRO A 187 2.53 -1.56 -18.15
CA PRO A 187 3.85 -1.03 -18.40
C PRO A 187 3.67 0.43 -18.78
N ALA A 188 4.40 1.33 -18.12
CA ALA A 188 4.38 2.73 -18.50
C ALA A 188 4.67 2.74 -20.00
N SER A 189 3.74 3.26 -20.80
CA SER A 189 3.91 3.40 -22.25
C SER A 189 5.14 4.29 -22.47
N GLY A 190 6.30 3.66 -22.71
CA GLY A 190 7.57 4.37 -22.71
C GLY A 190 8.85 3.53 -22.67
N GLU A 191 8.81 2.22 -22.47
CA GLU A 191 10.00 1.38 -22.71
C GLU A 191 9.91 0.77 -24.11
N PRO A 192 10.78 1.21 -25.02
CA PRO A 192 12.03 0.48 -25.15
C PRO A 192 13.24 1.37 -25.42
N ARG A 193 14.38 1.09 -24.78
CA ARG A 193 15.68 1.08 -25.47
C ARG A 193 16.59 0.00 -24.89
N ALA A 194 16.49 -1.18 -25.47
CA ALA A 194 17.71 -1.90 -25.81
C ALA A 194 18.46 -1.00 -26.81
N ASN A 195 19.60 -0.45 -26.43
CA ASN A 195 20.62 0.01 -27.35
C ASN A 195 21.98 -0.23 -26.71
N ILE A 196 22.84 -0.83 -27.51
CA ILE A 196 24.22 -1.22 -27.25
C ILE A 196 25.05 0.04 -26.93
N SER A 197 25.82 -0.05 -25.83
CA SER A 197 27.11 0.62 -25.53
C SER A 197 27.34 2.04 -26.10
N GLU A 198 27.03 3.07 -25.31
CA GLU A 198 27.80 4.34 -25.19
C GLU A 198 27.33 5.21 -24.00
N ASP A 199 26.54 4.67 -23.07
CA ASP A 199 26.07 5.41 -21.90
C ASP A 199 27.16 5.42 -20.79
N PRO A 200 27.40 6.57 -20.14
CA PRO A 200 28.28 6.72 -18.98
C PRO A 200 27.73 5.93 -17.78
N PRO A 201 28.59 5.55 -16.82
CA PRO A 201 28.25 4.56 -15.80
C PRO A 201 27.17 5.04 -14.83
N SER A 202 26.23 4.17 -14.47
CA SER A 202 25.23 4.44 -13.44
C SER A 202 25.85 4.49 -12.02
N LEU A 203 25.13 4.98 -11.00
CA LEU A 203 25.67 5.07 -9.61
C LEU A 203 26.00 3.68 -9.07
N GLU A 204 25.22 2.73 -9.54
CA GLU A 204 25.36 1.33 -9.29
C GLU A 204 26.64 0.79 -9.93
N GLN A 205 26.99 1.24 -11.13
CA GLN A 205 28.27 0.92 -11.78
C GLN A 205 29.45 1.63 -11.09
N PHE A 206 29.32 2.90 -10.65
CA PHE A 206 30.33 3.62 -9.87
C PHE A 206 30.84 2.78 -8.70
N ALA A 207 29.90 2.19 -7.96
CA ALA A 207 30.19 1.49 -6.73
C ALA A 207 30.67 0.05 -6.91
N ARG A 208 30.44 -0.55 -8.09
CA ARG A 208 30.71 -1.97 -8.35
C ARG A 208 32.18 -2.26 -8.63
N ARG A 209 32.83 -1.53 -9.54
CA ARG A 209 34.27 -1.68 -9.78
C ARG A 209 34.76 -0.55 -10.68
N PRO A 210 36.05 -0.20 -10.57
CA PRO A 210 36.62 0.73 -11.49
C PRO A 210 37.10 0.01 -12.77
N GLY A 211 36.82 0.58 -13.94
CA GLY A 211 37.58 0.22 -15.16
C GLY A 211 36.96 -0.68 -16.22
N GLN A 212 35.73 -1.18 -16.15
CA GLN A 212 35.11 -1.89 -17.29
C GLN A 212 33.60 -1.64 -17.43
N PRO A 213 33.12 -1.18 -18.59
CA PRO A 213 31.70 -1.07 -18.89
C PRO A 213 31.07 -2.47 -18.94
N THR A 214 29.91 -2.61 -18.31
CA THR A 214 29.16 -3.87 -18.29
C THR A 214 28.04 -3.80 -19.31
N GLU A 215 28.03 -4.74 -20.25
CA GLU A 215 26.86 -4.97 -21.11
C GLU A 215 25.68 -5.37 -20.23
N ARG A 216 24.58 -4.62 -20.35
CA ARG A 216 23.32 -4.90 -19.67
C ARG A 216 22.62 -5.98 -20.49
N GLU A 217 22.60 -7.22 -20.03
CA GLU A 217 21.64 -8.19 -20.56
C GLU A 217 20.23 -7.63 -20.27
N PRO A 218 19.35 -7.50 -21.28
CA PRO A 218 18.00 -7.02 -21.05
C PRO A 218 17.30 -7.98 -20.09
N GLY A 219 16.99 -7.48 -18.89
CA GLY A 219 16.19 -8.23 -17.92
C GLY A 219 14.87 -8.62 -18.56
N GLU A 220 14.38 -9.82 -18.25
CA GLU A 220 13.06 -10.25 -18.69
C GLU A 220 12.03 -9.18 -18.28
N PRO A 221 11.14 -8.74 -19.21
CA PRO A 221 10.12 -7.77 -18.87
C PRO A 221 9.27 -8.34 -17.73
N GLY A 222 9.42 -7.77 -16.54
CA GLY A 222 8.68 -8.19 -15.36
C GLY A 222 7.18 -8.17 -15.66
N ASP A 223 6.46 -9.17 -15.17
CA ASP A 223 5.03 -9.47 -15.42
C ASP A 223 4.04 -8.33 -15.03
N GLY A 224 4.50 -7.10 -14.78
CA GLY A 224 3.68 -5.93 -14.43
C GLY A 224 2.90 -6.05 -13.10
N LYS A 225 2.97 -7.23 -12.47
CA LYS A 225 2.30 -7.56 -11.21
C LYS A 225 3.10 -6.99 -10.05
N SER A 226 2.42 -6.23 -9.21
CA SER A 226 2.91 -5.89 -7.88
C SER A 226 2.05 -6.57 -6.82
N VAL A 227 2.72 -7.05 -5.78
CA VAL A 227 2.08 -7.64 -4.59
C VAL A 227 2.51 -6.84 -3.38
N LEU A 228 1.53 -6.29 -2.67
CA LEU A 228 1.70 -5.58 -1.42
C LEU A 228 1.03 -6.40 -0.31
N SER A 229 1.73 -6.62 0.80
CA SER A 229 1.15 -7.17 2.03
C SER A 229 1.39 -6.27 3.24
N ALA A 230 0.44 -6.25 4.17
CA ALA A 230 0.52 -5.50 5.43
C ALA A 230 -0.54 -5.98 6.44
N ASP A 231 -0.50 -5.47 7.67
CA ASP A 231 -1.53 -5.75 8.67
C ASP A 231 -2.81 -4.95 8.42
N GLN A 232 -2.71 -3.73 7.91
CA GLN A 232 -3.85 -2.87 7.64
C GLN A 232 -3.62 -1.98 6.42
N VAL A 233 -4.69 -1.80 5.64
CA VAL A 233 -4.79 -0.81 4.57
C VAL A 233 -6.02 0.08 4.77
N VAL A 234 -5.85 1.39 4.64
CA VAL A 234 -6.91 2.40 4.74
C VAL A 234 -6.92 3.27 3.49
N TYR A 235 -8.04 3.27 2.77
CA TYR A 235 -8.32 4.20 1.70
C TYR A 235 -9.21 5.33 2.19
N ARG A 236 -8.85 6.57 1.88
CA ARG A 236 -9.68 7.75 2.10
C ARG A 236 -9.89 8.47 0.78
N PHE A 237 -11.15 8.79 0.49
CA PHE A 237 -11.57 9.47 -0.73
C PHE A 237 -12.11 10.87 -0.42
N PRO A 238 -11.25 11.82 0.01
CA PRO A 238 -11.70 13.16 0.40
C PRO A 238 -12.40 13.91 -0.75
N ALA A 239 -13.39 14.74 -0.42
CA ALA A 239 -14.11 15.53 -1.42
C ALA A 239 -13.19 16.58 -2.07
N GLY A 240 -13.11 16.57 -3.41
CA GLY A 240 -12.32 17.55 -4.16
C GLY A 240 -10.80 17.46 -3.96
N ALA A 241 -10.31 16.36 -3.37
CA ALA A 241 -8.89 16.13 -3.14
C ALA A 241 -8.48 14.72 -3.58
N GLU A 242 -7.18 14.50 -3.69
CA GLU A 242 -6.62 13.23 -4.11
C GLU A 242 -6.88 12.11 -3.10
N VAL A 243 -7.07 10.90 -3.63
CA VAL A 243 -7.19 9.67 -2.84
C VAL A 243 -5.92 9.49 -2.01
N ARG A 244 -6.11 9.08 -0.74
CA ARG A 244 -5.01 8.73 0.15
C ARG A 244 -5.10 7.26 0.53
N THR A 245 -4.00 6.56 0.39
CA THR A 245 -3.86 5.16 0.80
C THR A 245 -2.81 5.09 1.89
N ARG A 246 -3.18 4.52 3.03
CA ARG A 246 -2.29 4.26 4.15
C ARG A 246 -2.17 2.77 4.35
N VAL A 247 -0.95 2.30 4.50
CA VAL A 247 -0.59 0.90 4.66
C VAL A 247 0.32 0.80 5.87
N GLN A 248 0.00 -0.07 6.82
CA GLN A 248 0.74 -0.16 8.07
C GLN A 248 0.79 -1.59 8.62
N GLY A 249 1.86 -1.86 9.37
CA GLY A 249 2.16 -3.17 9.95
C GLY A 249 2.77 -4.11 8.90
N GLU A 250 4.03 -4.50 9.11
CA GLU A 250 4.83 -5.38 8.24
C GLU A 250 4.63 -5.15 6.74
N VAL A 251 4.81 -3.91 6.28
CA VAL A 251 4.65 -3.57 4.87
C VAL A 251 5.71 -4.31 4.06
N LEU A 252 5.28 -5.09 3.08
CA LEU A 252 6.12 -5.73 2.08
C LEU A 252 5.53 -5.48 0.70
N LEU A 253 6.29 -4.80 -0.16
CA LEU A 253 5.95 -4.60 -1.57
C LEU A 253 6.95 -5.37 -2.43
N THR A 254 6.46 -6.14 -3.40
CA THR A 254 7.27 -6.89 -4.34
C THR A 254 6.80 -6.66 -5.77
N ARG A 255 7.75 -6.50 -6.70
CA ARG A 255 7.50 -6.33 -8.14
C ARG A 255 8.74 -6.75 -8.93
N GLY A 256 8.69 -7.92 -9.57
CA GLY A 256 9.87 -8.47 -10.26
C GLY A 256 11.07 -8.60 -9.30
N GLY A 257 12.23 -8.04 -9.67
CA GLY A 257 13.43 -8.01 -8.83
C GLY A 257 13.41 -6.98 -7.69
N PHE A 258 12.35 -6.16 -7.59
CA PHE A 258 12.18 -5.13 -6.58
C PHE A 258 11.47 -5.67 -5.33
N ARG A 259 12.01 -5.34 -4.15
CA ARG A 259 11.44 -5.63 -2.84
C ARG A 259 11.59 -4.42 -1.93
N LEU A 260 10.52 -4.00 -1.27
CA LEU A 260 10.54 -2.95 -0.25
C LEU A 260 9.87 -3.44 1.02
N THR A 261 10.52 -3.23 2.16
CA THR A 261 9.93 -3.44 3.49
C THR A 261 9.95 -2.15 4.30
N ALA A 262 8.88 -1.90 5.07
CA ALA A 262 8.78 -0.77 6.00
C ALA A 262 7.72 -1.06 7.08
N ALA A 263 7.71 -0.29 8.17
CA ALA A 263 6.59 -0.33 9.12
C ALA A 263 5.34 0.36 8.56
N TYR A 264 5.53 1.32 7.64
CA TYR A 264 4.50 2.25 7.21
C TYR A 264 4.71 2.73 5.77
N LEU A 265 3.61 2.88 5.02
CA LEU A 265 3.56 3.50 3.70
C LEU A 265 2.29 4.36 3.56
N ASP A 266 2.46 5.63 3.23
CA ASP A 266 1.40 6.54 2.79
C ASP A 266 1.58 6.85 1.30
N ALA A 267 0.51 6.75 0.53
CA ALA A 267 0.48 7.15 -0.87
C ALA A 267 -0.65 8.15 -1.14
N ILE A 268 -0.39 9.10 -2.03
CA ILE A 268 -1.31 10.17 -2.40
C ILE A 268 -1.46 10.18 -3.93
N GLY A 269 -2.69 10.32 -4.42
CA GLY A 269 -3.03 10.35 -5.85
C GLY A 269 -3.58 9.00 -6.35
N GLN A 270 -4.33 9.02 -7.46
CA GLN A 270 -4.95 7.82 -8.03
C GLN A 270 -3.91 6.77 -8.51
N ASP A 271 -2.71 7.22 -8.90
CA ASP A 271 -1.59 6.38 -9.36
C ASP A 271 -0.40 6.36 -8.40
N PHE A 272 -0.64 6.67 -7.12
CA PHE A 272 0.40 6.81 -6.10
C PHE A 272 1.48 7.84 -6.51
N GLY A 273 1.05 9.03 -6.93
CA GLY A 273 1.94 10.09 -7.41
C GLY A 273 2.99 10.52 -6.38
N THR A 274 2.66 10.45 -5.09
CA THR A 274 3.65 10.57 -4.00
C THR A 274 3.54 9.39 -3.07
N ILE A 275 4.69 8.78 -2.75
CA ILE A 275 4.82 7.67 -1.81
C ILE A 275 5.74 8.09 -0.69
N ARG A 276 5.33 7.87 0.55
CA ARG A 276 6.10 8.10 1.76
C ARG A 276 6.17 6.81 2.54
N THR A 277 7.37 6.36 2.87
CA THR A 277 7.56 5.18 3.72
C THR A 277 8.38 5.55 4.94
N ALA A 278 8.12 4.89 6.06
CA ALA A 278 8.77 5.19 7.33
C ALA A 278 8.87 3.96 8.25
N GLY A 279 9.76 4.06 9.24
CA GLY A 279 9.92 3.06 10.29
C GLY A 279 10.77 1.87 9.84
N GLY A 280 11.95 2.17 9.29
CA GLY A 280 12.91 1.17 8.83
C GLY A 280 12.61 0.69 7.40
N VAL A 281 12.92 1.55 6.43
CA VAL A 281 12.85 1.24 5.01
C VAL A 281 14.06 0.39 4.62
N ASP A 282 13.83 -0.80 4.06
CA ASP A 282 14.84 -1.64 3.38
C ASP A 282 14.29 -1.95 1.98
N MET A 283 14.90 -1.33 0.98
CA MET A 283 14.55 -1.48 -0.42
C MET A 283 15.68 -2.19 -1.15
N ARG A 284 15.35 -3.24 -1.90
CA ARG A 284 16.29 -4.04 -2.69
C ARG A 284 15.82 -4.06 -4.12
N ASP A 285 16.71 -3.72 -5.02
CA ASP A 285 16.49 -3.86 -6.44
C ASP A 285 17.54 -4.83 -6.99
N SER A 286 17.08 -6.01 -7.39
CA SER A 286 17.95 -7.06 -7.93
C SER A 286 18.38 -6.75 -9.37
N GLY A 287 17.60 -5.95 -10.12
CA GLY A 287 17.98 -5.50 -11.46
C GLY A 287 19.09 -4.45 -11.37
N GLU A 288 18.95 -3.51 -10.44
CA GLU A 288 19.95 -2.46 -10.19
C GLU A 288 21.02 -2.86 -9.17
N ARG A 289 21.01 -4.10 -8.65
CA ARG A 289 21.94 -4.63 -7.64
C ARG A 289 22.25 -3.64 -6.51
N VAL A 290 21.20 -3.01 -6.00
CA VAL A 290 21.30 -2.04 -4.89
C VAL A 290 20.42 -2.44 -3.74
N ARG A 291 20.90 -2.09 -2.55
CA ARG A 291 20.10 -2.07 -1.34
C ARG A 291 20.15 -0.68 -0.74
N VAL A 292 18.98 -0.12 -0.51
CA VAL A 292 18.78 1.18 0.09
C VAL A 292 18.17 0.98 1.45
N VAL A 293 18.79 1.56 2.48
CA VAL A 293 18.30 1.52 3.84
C VAL A 293 18.17 2.93 4.37
N SER A 294 17.01 3.27 4.89
CA SER A 294 16.75 4.55 5.54
C SER A 294 15.65 4.43 6.59
N ASN A 295 15.51 5.43 7.45
CA ASN A 295 14.34 5.47 8.32
C ASN A 295 13.09 5.99 7.58
N GLN A 296 13.28 6.92 6.66
CA GLN A 296 12.23 7.53 5.85
C GLN A 296 12.64 7.58 4.38
N MET A 297 11.68 7.34 3.50
CA MET A 297 11.82 7.55 2.06
C MET A 297 10.60 8.29 1.54
N LEU A 298 10.84 9.33 0.76
CA LEU A 298 9.85 10.04 -0.05
C LEU A 298 10.16 9.76 -1.51
N TYR A 299 9.18 9.31 -2.27
CA TYR A 299 9.26 9.17 -3.72
C TYR A 299 8.14 9.96 -4.38
N ASP A 300 8.50 10.96 -5.16
CA ASP A 300 7.60 11.72 -6.03
C ASP A 300 7.72 11.14 -7.43
N ARG A 301 6.69 10.39 -7.85
CA ARG A 301 6.64 9.73 -9.15
C ARG A 301 6.49 10.73 -10.29
N ASN A 302 5.80 11.85 -10.06
CA ASN A 302 5.55 12.85 -11.09
C ASN A 302 6.81 13.64 -11.44
N ARG A 303 7.73 13.78 -10.49
CA ARG A 303 9.03 14.42 -10.69
C ARG A 303 10.19 13.42 -10.81
N ALA A 304 9.87 12.12 -10.77
CA ALA A 304 10.84 11.04 -10.68
C ALA A 304 11.98 11.34 -9.69
N ARG A 305 11.61 11.67 -8.44
CA ARG A 305 12.57 12.06 -7.38
C ARG A 305 12.40 11.23 -6.13
N MET A 306 13.51 10.71 -5.62
CA MET A 306 13.59 10.02 -4.34
C MET A 306 14.41 10.82 -3.34
N ARG A 307 13.98 10.80 -2.08
CA ARG A 307 14.70 11.36 -0.94
C ARG A 307 14.71 10.37 0.21
N LEU A 308 15.87 10.17 0.81
CA LEU A 308 16.14 9.27 1.93
C LEU A 308 16.65 10.09 3.11
N GLU A 309 16.08 9.88 4.29
CA GLU A 309 16.48 10.62 5.50
C GLU A 309 16.12 9.87 6.80
N GLY A 310 16.52 10.47 7.93
CA GLY A 310 16.20 10.03 9.28
C GLY A 310 17.30 9.24 9.97
N LEU A 311 17.01 8.74 11.17
CA LEU A 311 17.94 7.92 11.96
C LEU A 311 17.41 6.48 12.06
N PRO A 312 18.25 5.45 11.84
CA PRO A 312 19.69 5.50 11.53
C PRO A 312 19.98 6.18 10.19
N VAL A 313 21.21 6.71 10.06
CA VAL A 313 21.66 7.47 8.87
C VAL A 313 21.42 6.64 7.61
N PRO A 314 20.78 7.20 6.56
CA PRO A 314 20.56 6.51 5.32
C PRO A 314 21.86 6.02 4.69
N PHE A 315 21.77 4.86 4.03
CA PHE A 315 22.84 4.37 3.19
C PHE A 315 22.35 3.62 1.97
N ILE A 316 23.21 3.58 0.95
CA ILE A 316 23.03 2.79 -0.27
C ILE A 316 24.21 1.83 -0.37
N GLU A 317 23.92 0.54 -0.41
CA GLU A 317 24.85 -0.54 -0.67
C GLU A 317 24.77 -0.95 -2.14
N PHE A 318 25.93 -1.22 -2.72
CA PHE A 318 26.07 -1.60 -4.11
C PHE A 318 26.78 -2.94 -4.22
N TYR A 319 26.23 -3.84 -5.02
CA TYR A 319 26.67 -5.22 -5.11
C TYR A 319 27.19 -5.56 -6.50
N ALA A 320 28.10 -6.52 -6.59
CA ALA A 320 28.64 -7.03 -7.85
C ALA A 320 27.53 -7.57 -8.77
N GLN A 321 27.79 -7.60 -10.07
CA GLN A 321 26.78 -7.99 -11.07
C GLN A 321 26.32 -9.44 -10.92
N ASP A 322 27.23 -10.33 -10.52
CA ASP A 322 27.03 -11.75 -10.25
C ASP A 322 26.68 -12.04 -8.78
N ALA A 323 26.67 -11.02 -7.92
CA ALA A 323 26.40 -11.18 -6.50
C ALA A 323 24.90 -11.24 -6.19
N GLU A 324 24.53 -12.20 -5.35
CA GLU A 324 23.23 -12.21 -4.67
C GLU A 324 23.27 -11.25 -3.47
N ILE A 325 22.39 -10.25 -3.47
CA ILE A 325 22.31 -9.19 -2.43
C ILE A 325 22.22 -9.78 -1.02
N ALA A 326 21.60 -10.96 -0.86
CA ALA A 326 21.43 -11.61 0.43
C ALA A 326 22.68 -12.37 0.93
N ALA A 327 23.66 -12.65 0.07
CA ALA A 327 24.76 -13.57 0.35
C ALA A 327 26.17 -12.97 0.14
N ALA A 328 26.29 -11.85 -0.58
CA ALA A 328 27.57 -11.23 -0.89
C ALA A 328 27.81 -9.95 -0.07
N PRO A 329 29.07 -9.59 0.25
CA PRO A 329 29.37 -8.27 0.80
C PRO A 329 29.20 -7.17 -0.27
N PRO A 330 28.80 -5.95 0.12
CA PRO A 330 28.75 -4.82 -0.81
C PRO A 330 30.15 -4.39 -1.25
N GLN A 331 30.28 -3.95 -2.50
CA GLN A 331 31.52 -3.42 -3.07
C GLN A 331 31.77 -1.96 -2.67
N ALA A 332 30.69 -1.21 -2.48
CA ALA A 332 30.75 0.08 -1.82
C ALA A 332 29.47 0.36 -1.02
N THR A 333 29.60 1.29 -0.07
CA THR A 333 28.47 1.84 0.68
C THR A 333 28.57 3.36 0.71
N LEU A 334 27.51 4.04 0.28
CA LEU A 334 27.34 5.49 0.37
C LEU A 334 26.47 5.83 1.59
N TYR A 335 26.99 6.65 2.48
CA TYR A 335 26.28 7.20 3.64
C TYR A 335 26.03 8.70 3.46
N GLY A 336 24.92 9.20 3.99
CA GLY A 336 24.67 10.62 4.14
C GLY A 336 23.42 10.88 4.96
N SER A 337 23.40 11.96 5.75
CA SER A 337 22.22 12.35 6.54
C SER A 337 20.98 12.51 5.68
N VAL A 338 21.16 12.97 4.44
CA VAL A 338 20.14 13.04 3.40
C VAL A 338 20.75 12.56 2.09
N ILE A 339 20.04 11.67 1.39
CA ILE A 339 20.40 11.26 0.03
C ILE A 339 19.20 11.53 -0.88
N GLU A 340 19.42 12.27 -1.95
CA GLU A 340 18.42 12.57 -2.98
C GLU A 340 18.86 11.99 -4.31
N ARG A 341 17.92 11.39 -5.05
CA ARG A 341 18.12 10.89 -6.41
C ARG A 341 17.08 11.50 -7.32
N ASP A 342 17.54 12.13 -8.40
CA ASP A 342 16.72 12.59 -9.52
C ASP A 342 16.92 11.59 -10.66
N PHE A 343 15.88 10.82 -10.98
CA PHE A 343 15.95 9.78 -12.00
C PHE A 343 15.88 10.35 -13.42
N GLU A 344 15.37 11.58 -13.60
CA GLU A 344 15.34 12.25 -14.91
C GLU A 344 16.71 12.82 -15.25
N SER A 345 17.33 13.57 -14.34
CA SER A 345 18.68 14.11 -14.56
C SER A 345 19.79 13.09 -14.28
N ARG A 346 19.43 11.90 -13.80
CA ARG A 346 20.36 10.83 -13.38
C ARG A 346 21.42 11.34 -12.39
N GLU A 347 21.04 12.23 -11.49
CA GLU A 347 21.93 12.77 -10.45
C GLU A 347 21.59 12.19 -9.08
N THR A 348 22.62 11.90 -8.28
CA THR A 348 22.47 11.55 -6.86
C THR A 348 23.27 12.50 -5.99
N LEU A 349 22.62 13.08 -4.98
CA LEU A 349 23.21 14.03 -4.05
C LEU A 349 23.10 13.54 -2.62
N ALA A 350 24.25 13.25 -2.00
CA ALA A 350 24.36 12.96 -0.57
C ALA A 350 24.84 14.21 0.17
N ARG A 351 24.24 14.50 1.34
CA ARG A 351 24.59 15.66 2.18
C ARG A 351 24.63 15.28 3.66
N GLY A 352 25.56 15.92 4.38
CA GLY A 352 25.74 15.79 5.82
C GLY A 352 26.50 14.52 6.18
N ASN A 353 27.75 14.69 6.64
CA ASN A 353 28.64 13.60 7.05
C ASN A 353 28.71 12.47 6.02
N VAL A 354 28.89 12.85 4.76
CA VAL A 354 28.91 11.90 3.65
C VAL A 354 30.13 11.01 3.78
N ARG A 355 29.91 9.71 3.56
CA ARG A 355 30.96 8.70 3.60
C ARG A 355 30.79 7.72 2.47
N ILE A 356 31.86 7.43 1.74
CA ILE A 356 31.93 6.34 0.78
C ILE A 356 32.92 5.33 1.34
N VAL A 357 32.44 4.13 1.64
CA VAL A 357 33.26 3.03 2.14
C VAL A 357 33.41 2.00 1.03
N ARG A 358 34.65 1.62 0.72
CA ARG A 358 35.01 0.50 -0.15
C ARG A 358 35.99 -0.41 0.59
N GLU A 359 36.25 -1.59 0.04
CA GLU A 359 37.24 -2.52 0.61
C GLU A 359 38.62 -1.88 0.79
N ALA A 360 39.09 -1.14 -0.22
CA ALA A 360 40.44 -0.57 -0.23
C ALA A 360 40.55 0.80 0.46
N TYR A 361 39.49 1.59 0.50
CA TYR A 361 39.56 2.96 1.02
C TYR A 361 38.22 3.48 1.53
N GLU A 362 38.27 4.52 2.36
CA GLU A 362 37.13 5.30 2.83
C GLU A 362 37.31 6.77 2.43
N ALA A 363 36.26 7.42 1.95
CA ALA A 363 36.25 8.85 1.68
C ALA A 363 35.15 9.53 2.48
N SER A 364 35.42 10.71 3.03
CA SER A 364 34.46 11.50 3.81
C SER A 364 34.39 12.93 3.31
N ALA A 365 33.21 13.55 3.31
CA ALA A 365 33.02 14.96 2.99
C ALA A 365 31.69 15.50 3.55
N GLU A 366 31.42 16.79 3.38
CA GLU A 366 30.13 17.38 3.72
C GLU A 366 29.06 17.06 2.66
N THR A 367 29.45 17.00 1.39
CA THR A 367 28.58 16.66 0.27
C THR A 367 29.27 15.70 -0.70
N ALA A 368 28.48 14.85 -1.35
CA ALA A 368 28.90 14.14 -2.56
C ALA A 368 27.80 14.25 -3.61
N ARG A 369 28.18 14.65 -4.82
CA ARG A 369 27.30 14.62 -5.99
C ARG A 369 27.83 13.58 -6.96
N TYR A 370 26.95 12.70 -7.37
CA TYR A 370 27.18 11.80 -8.48
C TYR A 370 26.37 12.23 -9.69
N ASP A 371 27.07 12.35 -10.81
CA ASP A 371 26.52 12.69 -12.11
C ASP A 371 26.72 11.45 -12.99
N GLU A 372 25.64 10.72 -13.25
CA GLU A 372 25.67 9.50 -14.07
C GLU A 372 26.06 9.82 -15.51
N GLU A 373 25.63 10.96 -16.05
CA GLU A 373 25.95 11.36 -17.42
C GLU A 373 27.44 11.72 -17.58
N ALA A 374 28.04 12.31 -16.55
CA ALA A 374 29.47 12.61 -16.58
C ALA A 374 30.35 11.43 -16.13
N GLY A 375 29.78 10.43 -15.43
CA GLY A 375 30.52 9.35 -14.79
C GLY A 375 31.45 9.86 -13.67
N ILE A 376 31.06 10.89 -12.91
CA ILE A 376 31.93 11.54 -11.91
C ILE A 376 31.24 11.63 -10.55
N VAL A 377 31.92 11.16 -9.49
CA VAL A 377 31.59 11.57 -8.10
C VAL A 377 32.47 12.73 -7.69
N LEU A 378 31.83 13.81 -7.26
CA LEU A 378 32.45 14.99 -6.68
C LEU A 378 32.13 15.05 -5.19
N MET A 379 33.13 14.90 -4.34
CA MET A 379 33.02 15.11 -2.89
C MET A 379 33.62 16.47 -2.51
N GLN A 380 32.90 17.25 -1.70
CA GLN A 380 33.29 18.62 -1.32
C GLN A 380 32.97 18.94 0.14
N GLY A 381 33.75 19.86 0.70
CA GLY A 381 33.63 20.31 2.09
C GLY A 381 34.35 19.35 3.03
N ASN A 382 35.46 19.81 3.61
CA ASN A 382 36.29 19.04 4.55
C ASN A 382 36.63 17.62 4.04
N ALA A 383 36.89 17.49 2.74
CA ALA A 383 37.04 16.20 2.09
C ALA A 383 38.31 15.48 2.57
N ALA A 384 38.18 14.20 2.88
CA ALA A 384 39.29 13.35 3.30
C ALA A 384 39.19 11.96 2.66
N LEU A 385 40.34 11.41 2.28
CA LEU A 385 40.52 10.05 1.80
C LEU A 385 41.37 9.28 2.82
N PHE A 386 40.95 8.07 3.14
CA PHE A 386 41.60 7.15 4.04
C PHE A 386 41.91 5.85 3.30
N ASP A 387 43.18 5.46 3.31
CA ASP A 387 43.65 4.19 2.74
C ASP A 387 44.53 3.51 3.80
N GLY A 388 43.95 2.55 4.51
CA GLY A 388 44.53 1.95 5.70
C GLY A 388 44.87 2.98 6.78
N ARG A 389 46.17 3.26 6.97
CA ARG A 389 46.67 4.25 7.94
C ARG A 389 46.94 5.63 7.32
N ASN A 390 46.85 5.74 5.99
CA ASN A 390 47.09 6.98 5.29
C ASN A 390 45.83 7.82 5.33
N ARG A 391 46.00 9.11 5.61
CA ARG A 391 44.91 10.09 5.58
C ARG A 391 45.32 11.26 4.73
N ILE A 392 44.52 11.60 3.72
CA ILE A 392 44.74 12.75 2.86
C ILE A 392 43.51 13.65 2.91
N GLN A 393 43.68 14.89 3.35
CA GLN A 393 42.67 15.94 3.34
C GLN A 393 42.87 16.85 2.13
N CYS A 394 41.77 17.33 1.54
CA CYS A 394 41.78 18.30 0.45
C CYS A 394 40.46 19.09 0.40
N GLU A 395 40.36 20.04 -0.52
CA GLU A 395 39.13 20.79 -0.71
C GLU A 395 38.07 19.95 -1.45
N LYS A 396 38.51 19.20 -2.47
CA LYS A 396 37.62 18.40 -3.34
C LYS A 396 38.28 17.08 -3.72
N ILE A 397 37.47 16.02 -3.77
CA ILE A 397 37.85 14.72 -4.32
C ILE A 397 36.96 14.44 -5.52
N PHE A 398 37.57 14.13 -6.66
CA PHE A 398 36.88 13.61 -7.83
C PHE A 398 37.20 12.13 -7.97
N PHE A 399 36.17 11.30 -8.10
CA PHE A 399 36.30 9.91 -8.48
C PHE A 399 35.79 9.75 -9.91
N TYR A 400 36.63 9.15 -10.75
CA TYR A 400 36.33 8.72 -12.11
C TYR A 400 36.30 7.19 -12.09
N PRO A 401 35.13 6.56 -11.96
CA PRO A 401 35.00 5.12 -11.76
C PRO A 401 35.50 4.35 -12.97
N ASP A 402 35.11 4.78 -14.17
CA ASP A 402 35.50 4.13 -15.42
C ASP A 402 37.01 4.10 -15.63
N GLU A 403 37.73 5.02 -14.99
CA GLU A 403 39.17 5.17 -15.16
C GLU A 403 39.96 4.62 -13.96
N ASN A 404 39.28 4.12 -12.92
CA ASN A 404 39.89 3.82 -11.63
C ASN A 404 40.72 4.98 -11.05
N ARG A 405 40.28 6.22 -11.27
CA ARG A 405 41.10 7.40 -10.98
C ARG A 405 40.48 8.24 -9.89
N ILE A 406 41.30 8.60 -8.91
CA ILE A 406 40.96 9.56 -7.84
C ILE A 406 41.81 10.81 -8.04
N LEU A 407 41.18 11.96 -8.17
CA LEU A 407 41.84 13.26 -8.27
C LEU A 407 41.54 14.07 -7.00
N LEU A 408 42.59 14.36 -6.24
CA LEU A 408 42.54 15.26 -5.10
C LEU A 408 42.84 16.68 -5.60
N HIS A 409 42.00 17.65 -5.26
CA HIS A 409 42.10 19.00 -5.79
C HIS A 409 42.10 20.05 -4.67
N ARG A 410 43.13 20.90 -4.70
CA ARG A 410 43.39 22.05 -3.79
C ARG A 410 43.59 21.67 -2.32
N ASN A 411 44.47 22.43 -1.66
CA ASN A 411 44.74 22.34 -0.22
C ASN A 411 45.03 20.91 0.29
N ILE A 412 45.79 20.14 -0.50
CA ILE A 412 46.10 18.74 -0.22
C ILE A 412 47.09 18.66 0.94
N ARG A 413 46.72 17.94 2.00
CA ARG A 413 47.55 17.67 3.18
C ARG A 413 47.38 16.21 3.56
N GLY A 414 48.43 15.51 3.94
CA GLY A 414 48.27 14.12 4.35
C GLY A 414 49.30 13.65 5.35
N THR A 415 48.96 12.55 6.02
CA THR A 415 49.85 11.81 6.92
C THR A 415 50.00 10.41 6.36
N VAL A 416 51.25 9.97 6.18
CA VAL A 416 51.59 8.60 5.76
C VAL A 416 51.99 7.82 7.01
N GLY A 417 51.28 6.73 7.29
CA GLY A 417 51.59 5.87 8.43
C GLY A 417 52.62 4.82 8.06
N PHE A 418 53.90 5.02 8.38
CA PHE A 418 54.93 4.00 8.19
C PHE A 418 54.82 2.91 9.27
N TYR A 419 54.69 1.63 8.86
CA TYR A 419 54.88 0.49 9.76
C TYR A 419 56.32 -0.02 9.61
N PHE A 420 57.16 0.25 10.60
CA PHE A 420 58.43 -0.47 10.76
C PHE A 420 58.14 -1.78 11.50
N GLY A 421 57.75 -2.81 10.76
CA GLY A 421 57.82 -4.18 11.27
C GLY A 421 59.29 -4.61 11.43
N PRO A 422 59.65 -5.46 12.41
CA PRO A 422 61.01 -5.96 12.51
C PRO A 422 61.38 -6.69 11.22
N VAL A 423 62.51 -6.29 10.63
CA VAL A 423 63.15 -7.05 9.55
C VAL A 423 63.43 -8.45 10.09
N PRO A 424 62.95 -9.54 9.46
CA PRO A 424 63.36 -10.88 9.85
C PRO A 424 64.88 -10.94 9.78
N GLY A 425 65.51 -11.17 10.93
CA GLY A 425 66.96 -11.20 11.05
C GLY A 425 67.55 -12.15 10.03
N ARG A 426 68.50 -11.66 9.24
CA ARG A 426 69.50 -12.52 8.59
C ARG A 426 70.10 -13.38 9.68
N GLY A 427 69.90 -14.69 9.58
CA GLY A 427 70.52 -15.68 10.43
C GLY A 427 72.03 -15.44 10.50
N ALA A 428 72.51 -15.26 11.72
CA ALA A 428 73.87 -15.62 12.06
C ALA A 428 73.91 -17.15 12.11
N GLU A 429 74.64 -17.77 11.18
CA GLU A 429 75.40 -19.01 11.35
C GLU A 429 75.91 -19.45 9.96
N ASP A 430 77.19 -19.15 9.69
CA ASP A 430 78.17 -20.12 9.18
C ASP A 430 79.48 -19.42 8.80
N ALA A 431 80.38 -19.33 9.78
CA ALA A 431 81.81 -19.30 9.54
C ALA A 431 82.44 -20.20 10.60
N GLY A 432 82.71 -21.45 10.21
CA GLY A 432 83.29 -22.47 11.06
C GLY A 432 84.77 -22.24 11.37
N ALA A 433 85.19 -22.79 12.51
CA ALA A 433 86.50 -23.37 12.78
C ALA A 433 86.36 -24.36 13.94
#